data_AF-A0A4R5XNE1-F1
#
_entry.id   AF-A0A4R5XNE1-F1
#
_cell.length_a   1.000
_cell.length_b   1.000
_cell.length_c   1.000
_cell.angle_alpha   90.00
_cell.angle_beta   90.00
_cell.angle_gamma   90.00
#
_symmetry.space_group_name_H-M   'P 1'
#
loop_
_entity.id
_entity.type
_entity.pdbx_description
1 polymer ?
#
loop_
_entity_poly.entity_id
_entity_poly.type
_entity_poly.pdbx_seq_one_letter_code
_entity_poly.pdbx_strand_id
1 'polypeptide(L)'
;MNITQTTDLELIAALNKPIQDLHVALYPQEFVPYDSIAIKSQLQKMLQTGTHEVYVAEENGMHLGYVWVEIQSKPPNAFKKGYECVYVHQIGVI
;
A
#
# COMPACT_ATOMS: atom_id res chain seq x y z
N MET A 1 2.36 -8.10 18.87
CA MET A 1 2.30 -7.56 17.49
C MET A 1 3.00 -8.50 16.50
N ASN A 2 2.31 -8.87 15.43
CA ASN A 2 2.83 -9.64 14.29
C ASN A 2 2.69 -8.79 13.02
N ILE A 3 3.66 -8.85 12.11
CA ILE A 3 3.57 -8.23 10.78
C ILE A 3 3.70 -9.35 9.75
N THR A 4 2.71 -9.48 8.87
CA THR A 4 2.65 -10.55 7.87
C THR A 4 2.43 -9.96 6.49
N GLN A 5 3.12 -10.51 5.49
CA GLN A 5 2.86 -10.17 4.09
C GLN A 5 1.50 -10.76 3.69
N THR A 6 0.74 -10.02 2.88
CA THR A 6 -0.55 -10.47 2.37
C THR A 6 -0.76 -10.03 0.93
N THR A 7 -1.55 -10.82 0.21
CA THR A 7 -2.10 -10.51 -1.11
C THR A 7 -3.64 -10.50 -1.09
N ASP A 8 -4.24 -10.57 0.10
CA ASP A 8 -5.68 -10.50 0.29
C ASP A 8 -6.19 -9.09 -0.05
N LEU A 9 -6.71 -8.95 -1.27
CA LEU A 9 -7.19 -7.68 -1.80
C LEU A 9 -8.39 -7.13 -1.00
N GLU A 10 -9.24 -8.00 -0.43
CA GLU A 10 -10.37 -7.56 0.38
C GLU A 10 -9.88 -6.92 1.67
N LEU A 11 -8.94 -7.59 2.36
CA LEU A 11 -8.34 -7.07 3.58
C LEU A 11 -7.63 -5.73 3.33
N ILE A 12 -6.79 -5.66 2.29
CA ILE A 12 -6.02 -4.45 1.99
C ILE A 12 -6.96 -3.28 1.67
N ALA A 13 -8.00 -3.51 0.84
CA ALA A 13 -8.98 -2.48 0.52
C ALA A 13 -9.77 -2.02 1.75
N ALA A 14 -10.16 -2.95 2.63
CA ALA A 14 -10.85 -2.63 3.87
C ALA A 14 -10.00 -1.77 4.81
N LEU A 15 -8.71 -2.09 4.96
CA LEU A 15 -7.77 -1.30 5.77
C LEU A 15 -7.45 0.07 5.15
N ASN A 16 -7.51 0.19 3.82
CA ASN A 16 -7.34 1.46 3.12
C ASN A 16 -8.55 2.40 3.28
N LYS A 17 -9.77 1.87 3.41
CA LYS A 17 -11.01 2.67 3.48
C LYS A 17 -10.96 3.87 4.44
N PRO A 18 -10.67 3.72 5.75
CA PRO A 18 -10.67 4.87 6.67
C PRO A 18 -9.64 5.93 6.28
N ILE A 19 -8.52 5.51 5.69
CA ILE A 19 -7.48 6.42 5.20
C ILE A 19 -7.98 7.17 3.96
N GLN A 20 -8.59 6.47 2.99
CA GLN A 20 -9.14 7.09 1.78
C GLN A 20 -10.27 8.06 2.10
N ASP A 21 -11.17 7.69 3.01
CA ASP A 21 -12.27 8.56 3.45
C ASP A 21 -11.72 9.85 4.08
N LEU A 22 -10.66 9.77 4.88
CA LEU A 22 -9.99 10.94 5.45
C LEU A 22 -9.38 11.84 4.38
N HIS A 23 -8.70 11.27 3.38
CA HIS A 23 -8.14 12.02 2.26
C HIS A 23 -9.22 12.77 1.46
N VAL A 24 -10.35 12.13 1.19
CA VAL A 24 -11.50 12.74 0.50
C VAL A 24 -12.12 13.85 1.34
N ALA A 25 -12.25 13.65 2.65
CA ALA A 25 -12.79 14.67 3.55
C ALA A 25 -11.90 15.93 3.62
N LEU A 26 -10.58 15.74 3.64
CA LEU A 26 -9.62 16.86 3.75
C LEU A 26 -9.32 17.53 2.41
N TYR A 27 -9.29 16.76 1.31
CA TYR A 27 -8.84 17.21 -0.01
C TYR A 27 -9.73 16.64 -1.14
N PRO A 28 -11.03 16.98 -1.18
CA PRO A 28 -11.99 16.39 -2.12
C PRO A 28 -11.72 16.73 -3.59
N GLN A 29 -10.86 17.70 -3.89
CA GLN A 29 -10.46 18.05 -5.26
C GLN A 29 -9.34 17.15 -5.80
N GLU A 30 -8.60 16.48 -4.91
CA GLU A 30 -7.44 15.64 -5.27
C GLU A 30 -7.77 14.14 -5.17
N PHE A 31 -8.69 13.77 -4.27
CA PHE A 31 -9.02 12.38 -3.97
C PHE A 31 -10.44 12.00 -4.38
N VAL A 32 -10.59 10.77 -4.88
CA VAL A 32 -11.87 10.19 -5.25
C VAL A 32 -12.50 9.42 -4.08
N PRO A 33 -13.84 9.40 -3.95
CA PRO A 33 -14.53 8.58 -2.95
C PRO A 33 -14.08 7.12 -2.98
N TYR A 34 -14.06 6.48 -1.81
CA TYR A 34 -13.67 5.06 -1.70
C TYR A 34 -14.57 4.17 -2.58
N ASP A 35 -13.93 3.43 -3.49
CA ASP A 35 -14.54 2.39 -4.30
C ASP A 35 -13.71 1.11 -4.16
N SER A 36 -14.27 0.12 -3.45
CA SER A 36 -13.59 -1.15 -3.20
C SER A 36 -13.26 -1.90 -4.49
N ILE A 37 -14.11 -1.85 -5.52
CA ILE A 37 -13.88 -2.56 -6.78
C ILE A 37 -12.70 -1.93 -7.52
N ALA A 38 -12.68 -0.60 -7.63
CA ALA A 38 -11.60 0.12 -8.29
C ALA A 38 -10.26 -0.07 -7.57
N ILE A 39 -10.25 0.03 -6.23
CA ILE A 39 -9.06 -0.17 -5.40
C ILE A 39 -8.52 -1.59 -5.55
N LYS A 40 -9.37 -2.62 -5.43
CA LYS A 40 -8.95 -4.02 -5.59
C LYS A 40 -8.39 -4.29 -6.98
N SER A 41 -9.02 -3.74 -8.03
CA SER A 41 -8.51 -3.85 -9.41
C SER A 41 -7.12 -3.23 -9.56
N GLN A 42 -6.89 -2.07 -8.95
CA GLN A 42 -5.60 -1.40 -8.99
C GLN A 42 -4.54 -2.17 -8.21
N LEU A 43 -4.83 -2.59 -6.97
CA LEU A 43 -3.94 -3.40 -6.14
C LEU A 43 -3.56 -4.70 -6.85
N GLN A 44 -4.52 -5.38 -7.48
CA GLN A 44 -4.27 -6.61 -8.24
C GLN A 44 -3.24 -6.38 -9.36
N LYS A 45 -3.40 -5.30 -10.14
CA LYS A 45 -2.46 -4.96 -11.21
C LYS A 45 -1.06 -4.68 -10.68
N MET A 46 -0.96 -3.98 -9.54
CA MET A 46 0.32 -3.65 -8.94
C MET A 46 1.01 -4.90 -8.36
N LEU A 47 0.29 -5.75 -7.64
CA LEU A 47 0.86 -6.99 -7.09
C LEU A 47 1.33 -7.97 -8.19
N GLN A 48 0.69 -7.95 -9.36
CA GLN A 48 1.08 -8.79 -10.50
C GLN A 48 2.44 -8.42 -11.12
N THR A 49 2.99 -7.23 -10.86
CA THR A 49 4.33 -6.87 -11.35
C THR A 49 5.43 -7.67 -10.63
N GLY A 50 5.14 -8.23 -9.45
CA GLY A 50 6.11 -8.91 -8.59
C GLY A 50 7.07 -7.98 -7.85
N THR A 51 6.95 -6.66 -8.00
CA THR A 51 7.78 -5.66 -7.29
C THR A 51 7.09 -5.03 -6.11
N HIS A 52 5.75 -5.18 -6.00
CA HIS A 52 4.96 -4.62 -4.92
C HIS A 52 4.66 -5.66 -3.84
N GLU A 53 4.73 -5.21 -2.59
CA GLU A 53 4.45 -6.02 -1.41
C GLU A 53 3.53 -5.25 -0.47
N VAL A 54 2.60 -5.95 0.18
CA VAL A 54 1.74 -5.38 1.22
C VAL A 54 1.88 -6.20 2.49
N TYR A 55 2.00 -5.50 3.61
CA TYR A 55 2.11 -6.10 4.93
C TYR A 55 1.03 -5.55 5.84
N VAL A 56 0.48 -6.41 6.71
CA VAL A 56 -0.53 -6.05 7.70
C VAL A 56 0.03 -6.29 9.10
N ALA A 57 -0.22 -5.34 10.00
CA ALA A 57 0.11 -5.47 11.41
C ALA A 57 -1.10 -5.99 12.18
N GLU A 58 -0.88 -6.98 13.05
CA GLU A 58 -1.91 -7.63 13.86
C GLU A 58 -1.49 -7.76 15.33
N GLU A 59 -2.45 -7.58 16.24
CA GLU A 59 -2.27 -7.87 17.66
C GLU A 59 -3.56 -8.37 18.28
N ASN A 60 -3.49 -9.47 19.03
CA ASN A 60 -4.65 -10.09 19.68
C ASN A 60 -5.83 -10.37 18.73
N GLY A 61 -5.54 -10.70 17.46
CA GLY A 61 -6.54 -10.95 16.42
C GLY A 61 -7.17 -9.69 15.81
N MET A 62 -6.67 -8.50 16.14
CA MET A 62 -7.10 -7.23 15.54
C MET A 62 -6.06 -6.73 14.53
N HIS A 63 -6.52 -6.29 13.37
CA HIS A 63 -5.67 -5.58 12.41
C HIS A 63 -5.44 -4.14 12.88
N LEU A 64 -4.17 -3.74 13.00
CA LEU A 64 -3.74 -2.42 13.48
C LEU A 64 -3.40 -1.46 12.33
N GLY A 65 -3.20 -1.98 11.13
CA GLY A 65 -2.77 -1.17 9.99
C GLY A 65 -2.09 -1.98 8.90
N TYR A 66 -1.63 -1.28 7.88
CA TYR A 66 -0.94 -1.88 6.74
C TYR A 66 0.14 -0.94 6.18
N VAL A 67 1.06 -1.53 5.42
CA VAL A 67 2.00 -0.79 4.58
C VAL A 67 2.04 -1.43 3.20
N TRP A 68 1.97 -0.60 2.16
CA TRP A 68 2.19 -0.98 0.77
C TRP A 68 3.51 -0.40 0.30
N VAL A 69 4.42 -1.28 -0.12
CA VAL A 69 5.75 -0.94 -0.60
C VAL A 69 6.02 -1.48 -2.00
N GLU A 70 7.07 -0.95 -2.61
CA GLU A 70 7.64 -1.45 -3.86
C GLU A 70 9.16 -1.56 -3.73
N ILE A 71 9.71 -2.71 -4.14
CA ILE A 71 11.14 -2.92 -4.28
C ILE A 71 11.56 -2.36 -5.64
N GLN A 72 12.32 -1.26 -5.63
CA GLN A 72 12.78 -0.59 -6.83
C GLN A 72 14.28 -0.77 -7.03
N SER A 73 14.68 -1.38 -8.14
CA SER A 73 16.08 -1.42 -8.58
C SER A 73 16.38 -0.22 -9.47
N LYS A 74 17.28 0.68 -9.02
CA LYS A 74 17.71 1.87 -9.76
C LYS A 74 19.05 1.58 -10.46
N PRO A 75 19.13 1.70 -11.80
CA PRO A 75 20.39 1.50 -12.51
C PRO A 75 21.41 2.60 -12.17
N PRO A 76 22.71 2.33 -12.32
CA PRO A 76 23.75 3.36 -12.19
C PRO A 76 23.59 4.45 -13.25
N ASN A 77 24.12 5.64 -12.94
CA ASN A 77 24.27 6.73 -13.89
C ASN A 77 25.64 7.42 -13.72
N ALA A 78 25.91 8.48 -14.50
CA ALA A 78 27.18 9.21 -14.47
C ALA A 78 27.54 9.83 -13.10
N PHE A 79 26.57 9.97 -12.19
CA PHE A 79 26.72 10.64 -10.90
C PHE A 79 26.60 9.68 -9.69
N LYS A 80 25.91 8.55 -9.83
CA LYS A 80 25.59 7.63 -8.73
C LYS A 80 25.63 6.17 -9.16
N LYS A 81 26.12 5.30 -8.28
CA LYS A 81 26.02 3.84 -8.43
C LYS A 81 24.57 3.37 -8.42
N GLY A 82 24.30 2.26 -9.08
CA GLY A 82 23.00 1.59 -9.00
C GLY A 82 22.75 1.09 -7.58
N TYR A 83 21.49 1.07 -7.17
CA TYR A 83 21.07 0.67 -5.83
C TYR A 83 19.64 0.16 -5.84
N GLU A 84 19.29 -0.61 -4.83
CA GLU A 84 17.92 -1.03 -4.57
C GLU A 84 17.36 -0.21 -3.41
N CYS A 85 16.08 0.11 -3.46
CA CYS A 85 15.39 0.76 -2.36
C CYS A 85 13.96 0.25 -2.21
N VAL A 86 13.44 0.33 -0.99
CA VAL A 86 12.03 0.12 -0.70
C VAL A 86 11.34 1.47 -0.76
N TYR A 87 10.38 1.62 -1.67
CA TYR A 87 9.55 2.80 -1.78
C TYR A 87 8.21 2.55 -1.07
N VAL A 88 7.85 3.42 -0.12
CA VAL A 88 6.57 3.31 0.61
C VAL A 88 5.51 4.09 -0.16
N HIS A 89 4.54 3.38 -0.74
CA HIS A 89 3.41 4.00 -1.43
C HIS A 89 2.36 4.47 -0.42
N GLN A 90 2.04 3.62 0.56
CA GLN A 90 1.06 3.93 1.60
C GLN A 90 1.47 3.28 2.92
N ILE A 91 1.22 3.99 4.02
CA ILE A 91 1.28 3.43 5.37
C ILE A 91 0.08 3.98 6.14
N GLY A 92 -0.68 3.10 6.78
CA GLY A 92 -1.86 3.46 7.56
C GLY A 92 -1.88 2.70 8.87
N VAL A 93 -2.21 3.41 9.95
CA VAL A 93 -2.47 2.87 11.29
C VAL A 93 -3.92 3.23 11.64
N ILE A 94 -4.66 2.27 12.16
CA ILE A 94 -6.10 2.37 12.45
C ILE A 94 -6.32 2.56 13.95
#